data_AF-A0A1Y3Q7T8-F1
#
_entry.id   AF-A0A1Y3Q7T8-F1
#
_cell.length_a   1.000
_cell.length_b   1.000
_cell.length_c   1.000
_cell.angle_alpha   90.00
_cell.angle_beta   90.00
_cell.angle_gamma   90.00
#
_symmetry.space_group_name_H-M   'P 1'
#
loop_
_entity.id
_entity.type
_entity.pdbx_description
1 polymer ?
#
loop_
_entity_poly.entity_id
_entity_poly.type
_entity_poly.pdbx_seq_one_letter_code
_entity_poly.pdbx_strand_id
1 'polypeptide(L)'
;MTAFREAFSGRRPVGGWRDRTAPDAERAMRVEADRESRAAQALIRDIREAHRDWVNAHRHFEYAVGFDQIDYAIYAIEAAEKRYEMLLRQAKKMNVHWRSEWEKGAGAG
;
A
#
# COMPACT_ATOMS: atom_id res chain seq x y z
N MET A 1 48.66 18.36 -17.14
CA MET A 1 49.91 19.10 -16.86
C MET A 1 49.55 20.55 -16.54
N THR A 2 50.04 21.05 -15.40
CA THR A 2 50.28 22.48 -15.09
C THR A 2 49.03 23.35 -14.88
N ALA A 3 48.50 23.44 -13.66
CA ALA A 3 48.89 24.32 -12.55
C ALA A 3 48.28 25.74 -12.65
N PHE A 4 47.35 26.03 -11.74
CA PHE A 4 47.14 27.40 -11.27
C PHE A 4 47.12 27.37 -9.74
N ARG A 5 48.32 27.56 -9.20
CA ARG A 5 48.58 27.88 -7.80
C ARG A 5 48.34 29.37 -7.66
N GLU A 6 47.37 29.78 -6.84
CA GLU A 6 47.50 31.07 -6.17
C GLU A 6 46.76 31.08 -4.83
N ALA A 7 47.53 31.44 -3.81
CA ALA A 7 47.12 31.58 -2.43
C ALA A 7 46.46 32.95 -2.25
N PHE A 8 45.19 32.96 -1.86
CA PHE A 8 44.58 34.15 -1.27
C PHE A 8 44.53 33.98 0.25
N SER A 9 45.50 34.62 0.90
CA SER A 9 45.41 35.02 2.29
C SER A 9 44.23 35.98 2.49
N GLY A 10 43.32 35.66 3.41
CA GLY A 10 42.49 36.67 4.06
C GLY A 10 41.10 36.93 3.47
N ARG A 11 40.18 36.00 3.69
CA ARG A 11 38.85 36.24 4.29
C ARG A 11 38.09 34.92 4.31
N ARG A 12 37.84 34.37 5.50
CA ARG A 12 36.80 33.34 5.65
C ARG A 12 35.47 33.98 5.28
N PRO A 13 34.66 33.43 4.36
CA PRO A 13 33.29 33.89 4.22
C PRO A 13 32.56 33.56 5.53
N VAL A 14 32.30 34.59 6.34
CA VAL A 14 31.41 34.54 7.49
C VAL A 14 30.00 34.52 6.91
N GLY A 15 29.53 33.33 6.60
CA GLY A 15 28.25 33.10 5.95
C GLY A 15 28.05 31.61 5.88
N GLY A 16 27.66 31.04 7.02
CA GLY A 16 27.26 29.65 7.09
C GLY A 16 26.19 29.40 6.04
N TRP A 17 26.54 28.64 5.01
CA TRP A 17 25.59 27.88 4.21
C TRP A 17 24.96 26.86 5.15
N ARG A 18 24.11 27.36 6.05
CA ARG A 18 23.25 26.56 6.90
C ARG A 18 22.36 25.85 5.90
N ASP A 19 22.59 24.56 5.73
CA ASP A 19 21.73 23.62 5.04
C ASP A 19 20.31 23.81 5.61
N ARG A 20 19.55 24.71 4.99
CA ARG A 20 18.16 25.01 5.36
C ARG A 20 17.22 23.96 4.76
N THR A 21 17.76 23.07 3.92
CA THR A 21 17.06 22.03 3.16
C THR A 21 16.90 20.72 3.93
N ALA A 22 17.81 20.38 4.84
CA ALA A 22 17.72 19.17 5.66
C ALA A 22 16.40 18.98 6.46
N PRO A 23 15.88 19.98 7.21
CA PRO A 23 14.63 19.80 7.97
C PRO A 23 13.38 19.70 7.09
N ASP A 24 13.39 20.32 5.90
CA ASP A 24 12.29 20.26 4.95
C ASP A 24 12.28 18.92 4.19
N ALA A 25 13.47 18.40 3.85
CA ALA A 25 13.62 17.08 3.25
C ALA A 25 13.20 15.96 4.20
N GLU A 26 13.63 16.02 5.48
CA GLU A 26 13.21 15.04 6.48
C GLU A 26 11.70 15.08 6.72
N ARG A 27 11.11 16.27 6.77
CA ARG A 27 9.65 16.44 6.88
C ARG A 27 8.92 15.85 5.67
N ALA A 28 9.42 16.08 4.46
CA ALA A 28 8.85 15.51 3.24
C ALA A 28 8.91 13.97 3.24
N MET A 29 10.03 13.38 3.65
CA MET A 29 10.18 11.93 3.79
C MET A 29 9.19 11.32 4.78
N ARG A 30 8.99 11.97 5.95
CA ARG A 30 8.01 11.53 6.95
C ARG A 30 6.58 11.55 6.40
N VAL A 31 6.22 12.61 5.68
CA VAL A 31 4.90 12.73 5.05
C VAL A 31 4.67 11.63 4.01
N GLU A 32 5.69 11.31 3.21
CA GLU A 32 5.59 10.26 2.20
C GLU A 32 5.49 8.87 2.84
N ALA A 33 6.31 8.57 3.85
CA ALA A 33 6.21 7.32 4.61
C ALA A 33 4.84 7.14 5.27
N ASP A 34 4.26 8.21 5.83
CA ASP A 34 2.91 8.18 6.40
C ASP A 34 1.84 7.90 5.34
N ARG A 35 2.00 8.46 4.13
CA ARG A 35 1.09 8.19 3.00
C ARG A 35 1.19 6.76 2.53
N GLU A 36 2.40 6.23 2.37
CA GLU A 36 2.65 4.82 2.01
C GLU A 36 2.05 3.87 3.04
N SER A 37 2.22 4.15 4.34
CA SER A 37 1.65 3.37 5.42
C SER A 37 0.11 3.37 5.38
N ARG A 38 -0.52 4.54 5.19
CA ARG A 38 -1.98 4.66 5.04
C ARG A 38 -2.49 3.92 3.80
N ALA A 39 -1.77 4.01 2.68
CA ALA A 39 -2.12 3.31 1.45
C ALA A 39 -2.04 1.78 1.64
N ALA A 40 -1.01 1.28 2.32
CA ALA A 40 -0.87 -0.13 2.64
C ALA A 40 -2.02 -0.63 3.54
N GLN A 41 -2.40 0.15 4.56
CA GLN A 41 -3.53 -0.19 5.44
C GLN A 41 -4.87 -0.20 4.70
N ALA A 42 -5.08 0.78 3.81
CA ALA A 42 -6.28 0.81 2.95
C ALA A 42 -6.35 -0.43 2.05
N LEU A 43 -5.24 -0.79 1.41
CA LEU A 43 -5.16 -1.98 0.56
C LEU A 43 -5.46 -3.26 1.36
N ILE A 44 -4.92 -3.41 2.57
CA ILE A 44 -5.20 -4.57 3.43
C ILE A 44 -6.69 -4.64 3.78
N ARG A 45 -7.32 -3.51 4.11
CA ARG A 45 -8.77 -3.47 4.39
C ARG A 45 -9.57 -3.88 3.15
N ASP A 46 -9.23 -3.36 1.99
CA ASP A 46 -9.95 -3.65 0.75
C ASP A 46 -9.80 -5.13 0.35
N ILE A 47 -8.62 -5.74 0.58
CA ILE A 47 -8.40 -7.19 0.42
C ILE A 47 -9.34 -8.00 1.33
N ARG A 48 -9.47 -7.60 2.61
CA ARG A 48 -10.37 -8.29 3.56
C ARG A 48 -11.83 -8.14 3.15
N GLU A 49 -12.22 -6.98 2.67
CA GLU A 49 -13.56 -6.73 2.17
C GLU A 49 -13.88 -7.60 0.96
N ALA A 50 -13.04 -7.59 -0.07
CA ALA A 50 -13.23 -8.41 -1.26
C ALA A 50 -13.29 -9.91 -0.94
N HIS A 51 -12.48 -10.39 0.02
CA HIS A 51 -12.56 -11.77 0.48
C HIS A 51 -13.88 -12.08 1.20
N ARG A 52 -14.38 -11.18 2.04
CA ARG A 52 -15.69 -11.35 2.70
C ARG A 52 -16.82 -11.34 1.67
N ASP A 53 -16.76 -10.45 0.68
CA ASP A 53 -17.74 -10.40 -0.41
C ASP A 53 -17.74 -11.71 -1.19
N TRP A 54 -16.56 -12.27 -1.47
CA TRP A 54 -16.43 -13.55 -2.16
C TRP A 54 -17.04 -14.71 -1.36
N VAL A 55 -16.74 -14.81 -0.06
CA VAL A 55 -17.34 -15.80 0.84
C VAL A 55 -18.86 -15.62 0.93
N ASN A 56 -19.35 -14.38 1.01
CA ASN A 56 -20.77 -14.08 1.07
C ASN A 56 -21.49 -14.43 -0.23
N ALA A 57 -20.88 -14.18 -1.39
CA ALA A 57 -21.43 -14.56 -2.68
C ALA A 57 -21.55 -16.08 -2.81
N HIS A 58 -20.56 -16.84 -2.33
CA HIS A 58 -20.64 -18.30 -2.23
C HIS A 58 -21.81 -18.76 -1.34
N ARG A 59 -21.97 -18.16 -0.16
CA ARG A 59 -23.13 -18.45 0.71
C ARG A 59 -24.45 -18.09 0.04
N HIS A 60 -24.52 -16.98 -0.69
CA HIS A 60 -25.72 -16.59 -1.42
C HIS A 60 -26.09 -17.62 -2.49
N PHE A 61 -25.10 -18.14 -3.22
CA PHE A 61 -25.28 -19.21 -4.19
C PHE A 61 -25.85 -20.49 -3.57
N GLU A 62 -25.42 -20.87 -2.36
CA GLU A 62 -25.93 -22.07 -1.67
C GLU A 62 -27.46 -22.01 -1.41
N TYR A 63 -28.02 -20.81 -1.24
CA TYR A 63 -29.44 -20.60 -0.98
C TYR A 63 -30.22 -20.06 -2.20
N ALA A 64 -29.54 -19.83 -3.33
CA ALA A 64 -30.17 -19.26 -4.52
C ALA A 64 -31.15 -20.26 -5.13
N VAL A 65 -32.38 -19.80 -5.42
CA VAL A 65 -33.42 -20.63 -6.03
C VAL A 65 -33.95 -19.96 -7.29
N GLY A 66 -34.00 -20.73 -8.37
CA GLY A 66 -34.43 -20.25 -9.67
C GLY A 66 -33.31 -19.60 -10.47
N PHE A 67 -33.51 -19.55 -11.77
CA PHE A 67 -32.50 -19.20 -12.76
C PHE A 67 -31.85 -17.83 -12.50
N ASP A 68 -32.67 -16.78 -12.33
CA ASP A 68 -32.15 -15.41 -12.16
C ASP A 68 -31.30 -15.23 -10.88
N GLN A 69 -31.67 -15.92 -9.79
CA GLN A 69 -30.92 -15.85 -8.53
C GLN A 69 -29.60 -16.60 -8.64
N ILE A 70 -29.60 -17.75 -9.31
CA ILE A 70 -28.39 -18.54 -9.57
C ILE A 70 -27.43 -17.75 -10.46
N ASP A 71 -27.92 -17.16 -11.55
CA ASP A 71 -27.11 -16.36 -12.47
C ASP A 71 -26.51 -15.14 -11.75
N TYR A 72 -27.30 -14.43 -10.95
CA TYR A 72 -26.80 -13.32 -10.15
C TYR A 72 -25.71 -13.76 -9.16
N ALA A 73 -25.93 -14.89 -8.47
CA ALA A 73 -24.98 -15.41 -7.50
C ALA A 73 -23.64 -15.84 -8.15
N ILE A 74 -23.69 -16.47 -9.33
CA ILE A 74 -22.49 -16.82 -10.11
C ILE A 74 -21.74 -15.55 -10.51
N TYR A 75 -22.44 -14.56 -11.07
CA TYR A 75 -21.84 -13.28 -11.45
C TYR A 75 -21.17 -12.59 -10.25
N ALA A 76 -21.83 -12.59 -9.09
CA ALA A 76 -21.30 -11.99 -7.87
C ALA A 76 -20.03 -12.70 -7.37
N ILE A 77 -19.99 -14.04 -7.43
CA ILE A 77 -18.81 -14.84 -7.09
C ILE A 77 -17.63 -14.46 -7.99
N GLU A 78 -17.83 -14.49 -9.31
CA GLU A 78 -16.76 -14.18 -10.27
C GLU A 78 -16.24 -12.75 -10.10
N ALA A 79 -17.14 -11.77 -9.94
CA ALA A 79 -16.76 -10.38 -9.73
C ALA A 79 -15.95 -10.19 -8.44
N ALA A 80 -16.37 -10.79 -7.33
CA ALA A 80 -15.67 -10.71 -6.05
C ALA A 80 -14.30 -11.40 -6.11
N GLU A 81 -14.21 -12.57 -6.73
CA GLU A 81 -12.95 -13.30 -6.95
C GLU A 81 -11.96 -12.45 -7.76
N LYS A 82 -12.38 -11.88 -8.90
CA LYS A 82 -11.51 -11.03 -9.73
C LYS A 82 -11.03 -9.79 -9.00
N ARG A 83 -11.90 -9.15 -8.21
CA ARG A 83 -11.52 -8.01 -7.34
C ARG A 83 -10.48 -8.45 -6.32
N TYR A 84 -10.70 -9.55 -5.63
CA TYR A 84 -9.77 -10.09 -4.63
C TYR A 84 -8.40 -10.41 -5.26
N GLU A 85 -8.35 -11.14 -6.37
CA GLU A 85 -7.11 -11.48 -7.09
C GLU A 85 -6.33 -10.23 -7.54
N MET A 86 -7.03 -9.20 -8.03
CA MET A 86 -6.42 -7.94 -8.43
C MET A 86 -5.74 -7.25 -7.25
N LEU A 87 -6.43 -7.15 -6.10
CA LEU A 87 -5.89 -6.52 -4.90
C LEU A 87 -4.71 -7.30 -4.32
N LEU A 88 -4.75 -8.64 -4.35
CA LEU A 88 -3.61 -9.48 -3.96
C LEU A 88 -2.39 -9.24 -4.85
N ARG A 89 -2.58 -9.11 -6.17
CA ARG A 89 -1.48 -8.75 -7.08
C ARG A 89 -0.93 -7.37 -6.78
N GLN A 90 -1.77 -6.41 -6.42
CA GLN A 90 -1.33 -5.08 -6.01
C GLN A 90 -0.50 -5.12 -4.72
N ALA A 91 -0.96 -5.85 -3.70
CA ALA A 91 -0.22 -5.96 -2.44
C ALA A 91 1.17 -6.61 -2.63
N LYS A 92 1.25 -7.65 -3.47
CA LYS A 92 2.53 -8.26 -3.86
C LYS A 92 3.48 -7.26 -4.52
N LYS A 93 2.98 -6.44 -5.45
CA LYS A 93 3.79 -5.40 -6.12
C LYS A 93 4.29 -4.33 -5.16
N MET A 94 3.49 -3.99 -4.15
CA MET A 94 3.84 -2.99 -3.14
C MET A 94 4.61 -3.57 -1.94
N ASN A 95 4.94 -4.87 -1.96
CA ASN A 95 5.54 -5.60 -0.83
C ASN A 95 4.77 -5.43 0.50
N VAL A 96 3.46 -5.23 0.42
CA VAL A 96 2.57 -5.14 1.59
C VAL A 96 2.27 -6.56 2.03
N HIS A 97 2.44 -6.87 3.32
CA HIS A 97 2.17 -8.19 3.87
C HIS A 97 0.72 -8.25 4.38
N TRP A 98 -0.18 -8.90 3.62
CA TRP A 98 -1.60 -8.99 3.98
C TRP A 98 -1.94 -10.24 4.83
N ARG A 99 -1.11 -11.30 4.76
CA ARG A 99 -1.34 -12.59 5.43
C ARG A 99 -1.03 -12.60 6.93
N SER A 100 -0.05 -11.79 7.36
CA SER A 100 0.42 -11.73 8.76
C SER A 100 -0.65 -11.27 9.75
N GLU A 101 -1.72 -10.63 9.26
CA GLU A 101 -2.86 -10.22 10.06
C GLU A 101 -3.99 -11.27 10.10
N TRP A 102 -4.02 -12.21 9.16
CA TRP A 102 -5.04 -13.26 9.06
C TRP A 102 -4.79 -14.39 10.07
N GLU A 103 -3.53 -14.77 10.26
CA GLU A 103 -3.12 -15.84 11.18
C GLU A 103 -3.29 -15.44 12.66
N LYS A 104 -3.21 -14.14 12.97
CA LYS A 104 -3.42 -13.63 14.34
C LYS A 104 -4.87 -13.74 14.82
N GLY A 105 -5.84 -13.78 13.90
CA GLY A 105 -7.28 -13.89 14.21
C GLY A 105 -7.86 -15.29 14.01
N ALA A 106 -7.24 -16.13 13.17
CA ALA A 106 -7.72 -17.48 12.87
C ALA A 106 -7.30 -18.56 13.89
N GLY A 107 -6.51 -18.21 14.91
CA GLY A 107 -6.12 -19.10 16.02
C GLY A 107 -7.01 -19.02 17.26
N ALA A 108 -8.10 -18.27 17.21
CA ALA A 108 -9.08 -18.13 18.30
C ALA A 108 -10.50 -18.38 17.75
N GLY A 109 -10.82 -19.65 17.51
CA GLY A 109 -12.13 -20.09 17.03
C GLY A 109 -12.20 -21.61 16.98
#